data_AF-A0AAD1YCE2-F1
#
_entry.id   AF-A0AAD1YCE2-F1
#
_cell.length_a   1.000
_cell.length_b   1.000
_cell.length_c   1.000
_cell.angle_alpha   90.00
_cell.angle_beta   90.00
_cell.angle_gamma   90.00
#
_symmetry.space_group_name_H-M   'P 1'
#
loop_
_entity.id
_entity.type
_entity.pdbx_description
1 polymer ?
#
loop_
_entity_poly.entity_id
_entity_poly.type
_entity_poly.pdbx_seq_one_letter_code
_entity_poly.pdbx_strand_id
1 'polypeptide(L)' 'MNKFQKIACKIAKDDLKKDLYKNQTLKKRARFCYSVFNREKTKWPYEKCVDFKNWSKTQSW' A
#
# COMPACT_ATOMS: atom_id res chain seq x y z
N MET A 1 6.71 -12.41 6.33
CA MET A 1 6.18 -11.12 5.83
C MET A 1 6.11 -10.14 6.99
N ASN A 2 6.93 -9.09 6.98
CA ASN A 2 7.01 -8.11 8.07
C ASN A 2 5.75 -7.20 8.14
N LYS A 3 5.62 -6.43 9.22
CA LYS A 3 4.43 -5.59 9.46
C LYS A 3 4.15 -4.58 8.34
N PHE A 4 5.18 -3.99 7.75
CA PHE A 4 5.05 -3.07 6.61
C PHE A 4 4.64 -3.78 5.31
N GLN A 5 5.18 -4.97 5.04
CA GLN A 5 4.79 -5.80 3.90
C GLN A 5 3.31 -6.23 4.00
N LYS A 6 2.82 -6.51 5.22
CA LYS A 6 1.39 -6.78 5.47
C LYS A 6 0.51 -5.57 5.12
N ILE A 7 0.92 -4.36 5.50
CA ILE A 7 0.19 -3.13 5.16
C ILE A 7 0.21 -2.89 3.64
N ALA A 8 1.40 -2.95 3.02
CA ALA A 8 1.56 -2.78 1.58
C ALA A 8 0.70 -3.77 0.77
N CYS A 9 0.61 -5.02 1.21
CA CYS A 9 -0.24 -6.03 0.58
C CYS A 9 -1.74 -5.71 0.71
N LYS A 10 -2.18 -5.20 1.87
CA LYS A 10 -3.58 -4.78 2.07
C LYS A 10 -3.93 -3.59 1.17
N ILE A 11 -3.08 -2.58 1.09
CA ILE A 11 -3.26 -1.43 0.17
C ILE A 11 -3.31 -1.92 -1.27
N ALA A 12 -2.39 -2.78 -1.66
CA ALA A 12 -2.35 -3.33 -3.01
C ALA A 12 -3.64 -4.10 -3.36
N LYS A 13 -4.24 -4.84 -2.43
CA LYS A 13 -5.55 -5.49 -2.63
C LYS A 13 -6.68 -4.48 -2.85
N ASP A 14 -6.65 -3.36 -2.15
CA ASP A 14 -7.67 -2.32 -2.30
C ASP A 14 -7.46 -1.53 -3.60
N ASP A 15 -6.22 -1.24 -3.99
CA ASP A 15 -5.87 -0.61 -5.27
C ASP A 15 -6.30 -1.46 -6.46
N LEU A 16 -6.09 -2.78 -6.43
CA LEU A 16 -6.46 -3.66 -7.54
C LEU A 16 -7.96 -3.72 -7.84
N LYS A 17 -8.81 -3.27 -6.92
CA LYS A 17 -10.26 -3.14 -7.17
C LYS A 17 -10.60 -1.91 -8.02
N LYS A 18 -9.65 -0.97 -8.17
CA LYS A 18 -9.84 0.27 -8.94
C LYS A 18 -9.42 0.02 -10.38
N ASP A 19 -10.19 0.56 -11.32
CA ASP A 19 -9.94 0.39 -12.76
C ASP A 19 -8.54 0.84 -13.20
N LEU A 20 -8.00 1.87 -12.54
CA LEU A 20 -6.65 2.38 -12.75
C LEU A 20 -5.56 1.31 -12.60
N TYR A 21 -5.79 0.29 -11.77
CA TYR A 21 -4.82 -0.74 -11.45
C TYR A 21 -5.22 -2.14 -11.93
N LYS A 22 -6.29 -2.28 -12.70
CA LYS A 22 -6.83 -3.58 -13.15
C LYS A 22 -5.84 -4.48 -13.90
N ASN A 23 -4.85 -3.86 -14.57
CA ASN A 23 -3.80 -4.55 -15.31
C ASN A 23 -2.54 -4.84 -14.48
N GLN A 24 -2.52 -4.49 -13.19
CA GLN A 24 -1.40 -4.79 -12.31
C GLN A 24 -1.62 -6.09 -11.54
N THR A 25 -0.52 -6.78 -11.23
CA THR A 25 -0.59 -7.94 -10.33
C THR A 25 -0.45 -7.50 -8.87
N LEU A 26 -1.04 -8.25 -7.95
CA LEU A 26 -0.93 -7.99 -6.51
C LEU A 26 0.53 -7.91 -6.07
N LYS A 27 1.37 -8.80 -6.60
CA LYS A 27 2.81 -8.83 -6.31
C LYS A 27 3.51 -7.56 -6.77
N LYS A 28 3.22 -7.07 -7.99
CA LYS A 28 3.81 -5.84 -8.53
C LYS A 28 3.39 -4.63 -7.70
N ARG A 29 2.10 -4.50 -7.39
CA ARG A 29 1.57 -3.38 -6.61
C ARG A 29 2.05 -3.39 -5.16
N ALA A 30 2.06 -4.55 -4.50
CA ALA A 30 2.55 -4.67 -3.12
C ALA A 30 4.04 -4.33 -2.99
N ARG A 31 4.87 -4.70 -3.99
CA ARG A 31 6.28 -4.29 -4.06
C ARG A 31 6.42 -2.78 -4.20
N PHE A 32 5.60 -2.16 -5.04
CA PHE A 32 5.58 -0.71 -5.18
C PHE A 32 5.23 -0.02 -3.85
N CYS A 33 4.10 -0.38 -3.22
CA CYS A 33 3.70 0.20 -1.94
C CYS A 33 4.76 -0.01 -0.85
N TYR A 34 5.36 -1.20 -0.78
CA TYR A 34 6.45 -1.46 0.16
C TYR A 34 7.70 -0.62 -0.13
N SER A 35 8.05 -0.41 -1.40
CA SER A 35 9.20 0.43 -1.78
C SER A 35 9.01 1.88 -1.36
N VAL A 36 7.79 2.41 -1.43
CA VAL A 36 7.45 3.75 -0.95
C VAL A 36 7.72 3.86 0.56
N PHE A 37 7.26 2.89 1.35
CA PHE A 37 7.54 2.87 2.80
C PHE A 37 9.01 2.64 3.11
N ASN A 38 9.68 1.78 2.35
CA ASN A 38 11.07 1.39 2.61
C ASN A 38 12.07 2.50 2.27
N ARG A 39 11.80 3.31 1.24
CA ARG A 39 12.65 4.43 0.81
C ARG A 39 12.70 5.54 1.85
N GLU A 40 11.63 5.70 2.62
CA GLU A 40 11.45 6.79 3.57
C GLU A 40 11.18 6.24 4.98
N LYS A 41 11.89 5.15 5.37
CA LYS A 41 11.73 4.46 6.66
C LYS A 41 11.75 5.36 7.89
N THR A 42 12.48 6.47 7.84
CA THR A 42 12.58 7.46 8.91
C THR A 42 11.38 8.42 8.94
N LYS A 43 10.72 8.67 7.80
CA LYS A 43 9.54 9.57 7.69
C LYS A 43 8.20 8.83 7.72
N TRP A 44 8.20 7.55 7.37
CA TRP A 44 7.06 6.64 7.34
C TRP A 44 7.16 5.61 8.46
N PRO A 45 6.97 6.02 9.73
CA PRO A 45 6.79 5.08 10.81
C PRO A 45 5.53 4.23 10.57
N TYR A 46 5.42 3.15 11.34
CA TYR A 46 4.38 2.16 11.15
C TYR A 46 2.96 2.75 11.21
N GLU A 47 2.76 3.68 12.13
CA GLU A 47 1.51 4.39 12.41
C GLU A 47 1.04 5.14 11.15
N LYS A 48 1.92 5.91 10.51
CA LYS A 48 1.61 6.60 9.25
C LYS A 48 1.26 5.64 8.10
N CYS A 49 1.87 4.45 8.07
CA CYS A 49 1.52 3.44 7.07
C CYS A 49 0.12 2.87 7.31
N VAL A 50 -0.30 2.73 8.57
CA VAL A 50 -1.66 2.33 8.95
C VAL A 50 -2.66 3.44 8.60
N ASP A 51 -2.33 4.69 8.88
CA ASP A 51 -3.16 5.85 8.53
C ASP A 51 -3.34 5.97 7.02
N PHE A 52 -2.26 5.83 6.26
CA PHE A 52 -2.31 5.83 4.80
C PHE A 52 -3.17 4.69 4.25
N LYS A 53 -3.09 3.48 4.84
CA LYS A 53 -4.00 2.37 4.50
C LYS A 53 -5.47 2.72 4.78
N ASN A 54 -5.74 3.43 5.86
CA ASN A 54 -7.12 3.81 6.21
C ASN A 54 -7.61 4.93 5.27
N TRP A 55 -6.76 5.89 4.95
CA TRP A 55 -7.02 6.94 3.97
C TRP A 55 -7.26 6.39 2.55
N SER A 56 -6.50 5.37 2.12
CA SER A 56 -6.70 4.74 0.81
C SER A 56 -8.05 4.02 0.67
N LYS A 57 -8.71 3.69 1.79
CA LYS A 57 -10.04 3.08 1.81
C LYS A 57 -11.17 4.11 1.70
N THR A 58 -10.96 5.32 2.21
CA THR A 58 -11.98 6.39 2.19
C THR A 58 -11.95 7.18 0.89
N GLN A 59 -10.83 7.20 0.16
CA GLN A 59 -10.80 7.78 -1.18
C GLN A 59 -11.34 6.80 -2.24
N SER A 60 -12.61 6.96 -2.57
CA SER A 60 -13.20 6.53 -3.83
C SER A 60 -12.74 7.46 -4.96
N TRP A 61 -11.66 7.10 -5.64
CA TRP A 61 -11.35 7.61 -6.98
C TRP A 61 -11.79 6.56 -7.98
#